data_AF-Q0U847-F1
#
_entry.id   AF-Q0U847-F1
#
_cell.length_a   1.000
_cell.length_b   1.000
_cell.length_c   1.000
_cell.angle_alpha   90.00
_cell.angle_beta   90.00
_cell.angle_gamma   90.00
#
_symmetry.space_group_name_H-M   'P 1'
#
loop_
_entity.id
_entity.type
_entity.pdbx_description
1 polymer ?
#
loop_
_entity_poly.entity_id
_entity_poly.type
_entity_poly.pdbx_seq_one_letter_code
_entity_poly.pdbx_strand_id
1 'polypeptide(L)'
;MNKEAKSVADLRDLFQEYATKIYGPEQTNGAAADAVSDTEEEDIEAEIKKELADIRKPIIKPLFRPVKLDTQCLMFFKTRLPVEPVAFVEKICQDTAAGVQVQNCRYVKRLTPITAIEKATVKGLEAVAKKVLAPHFHGKDQTARKVS
;
A
#
# COMPACT_ATOMS: atom_id res chain seq x y z
N MET A 1 -18.03 -17.44 -1.10
CA MET A 1 -17.50 -17.09 -2.44
C MET A 1 -16.84 -15.72 -2.42
N ASN A 2 -15.52 -15.70 -2.66
CA ASN A 2 -14.63 -14.58 -3.05
C ASN A 2 -14.81 -13.22 -2.35
N LYS A 3 -14.80 -13.17 -1.02
CA LYS A 3 -14.75 -11.92 -0.26
C LYS A 3 -13.38 -11.23 -0.36
N GLU A 4 -12.32 -12.00 -0.53
CA GLU A 4 -10.94 -11.48 -0.64
C GLU A 4 -10.77 -10.57 -1.85
N ALA A 5 -11.10 -11.04 -3.06
CA ALA A 5 -10.95 -10.25 -4.29
C ALA A 5 -11.73 -8.92 -4.24
N LYS A 6 -12.96 -8.95 -3.70
CA LYS A 6 -13.77 -7.74 -3.49
C LYS A 6 -13.11 -6.79 -2.51
N SER A 7 -12.64 -7.31 -1.38
CA SER A 7 -11.96 -6.50 -0.37
C SER A 7 -10.64 -5.91 -0.88
N VAL A 8 -9.92 -6.63 -1.75
CA VAL A 8 -8.71 -6.12 -2.40
C VAL A 8 -9.05 -4.97 -3.35
N ALA A 9 -10.15 -5.06 -4.09
CA ALA A 9 -10.63 -3.96 -4.94
C ALA A 9 -11.02 -2.74 -4.09
N ASP A 10 -11.88 -2.92 -3.08
CA ASP A 10 -12.29 -1.85 -2.16
C ASP A 10 -11.09 -1.13 -1.52
N LEU A 11 -10.07 -1.88 -1.11
CA LEU A 11 -8.84 -1.32 -0.53
C LEU A 11 -7.99 -0.59 -1.54
N ARG A 12 -7.93 -1.05 -2.80
CA ARG A 12 -7.20 -0.35 -3.85
C ARG A 12 -7.79 1.02 -4.12
N ASP A 13 -9.11 1.09 -4.20
CA ASP A 13 -9.82 2.34 -4.47
C ASP A 13 -9.64 3.32 -3.30
N LEU A 14 -9.84 2.86 -2.05
CA LEU A 14 -9.59 3.66 -0.85
C LEU A 14 -8.13 4.15 -0.79
N PHE A 15 -7.15 3.28 -1.03
CA PHE A 15 -5.75 3.65 -0.96
C PHE A 15 -5.34 4.63 -2.07
N GLN A 16 -5.90 4.48 -3.26
CA GLN A 16 -5.64 5.39 -4.38
C GLN A 16 -6.21 6.79 -4.10
N GLU A 17 -7.40 6.87 -3.52
CA GLU A 17 -8.02 8.13 -3.10
C GLU A 17 -7.12 8.86 -2.09
N TYR A 18 -6.73 8.18 -1.02
CA TYR A 18 -5.88 8.76 0.02
C TYR A 18 -4.48 9.10 -0.49
N ALA A 19 -3.90 8.25 -1.35
CA ALA A 19 -2.61 8.55 -1.93
C ALA A 19 -2.67 9.82 -2.79
N THR A 20 -3.76 10.01 -3.54
CA THR A 20 -3.95 11.22 -4.36
C THR A 20 -4.12 12.46 -3.46
N LYS A 21 -4.85 12.33 -2.36
CA LYS A 21 -5.04 13.40 -1.36
C LYS A 21 -3.75 13.80 -0.64
N ILE A 22 -2.89 12.84 -0.30
CA ILE A 22 -1.67 13.06 0.51
C ILE A 22 -0.48 13.45 -0.38
N TYR A 23 -0.30 12.79 -1.52
CA TYR A 23 0.91 12.91 -2.36
C TYR A 23 0.67 13.62 -3.70
N GLY A 24 -0.58 13.86 -4.08
CA GLY A 24 -0.95 14.46 -5.37
C GLY A 24 -1.03 13.44 -6.52
N PRO A 25 -1.72 13.79 -7.62
CA PRO A 25 -2.01 12.87 -8.73
C PRO A 25 -0.77 12.41 -9.51
N GLU A 26 0.31 13.20 -9.49
CA GLU A 26 1.52 12.89 -10.25
C GLU A 26 2.26 11.66 -9.69
N GLN A 27 2.14 11.41 -8.39
CA GLN A 27 2.80 10.29 -7.72
C GLN A 27 1.95 9.01 -7.71
N THR A 28 0.67 9.11 -8.08
CA THR A 28 -0.32 8.02 -7.95
C THR A 28 -0.72 7.39 -9.28
N ASN A 29 -0.46 8.04 -10.42
CA ASN A 29 -0.83 7.55 -11.75
C ASN A 29 0.10 6.46 -12.32
N GLY A 30 0.70 5.64 -11.45
CA GLY A 30 1.42 4.44 -11.85
C GLY A 30 0.44 3.33 -12.21
N ALA A 31 0.03 3.32 -13.48
CA ALA A 31 -1.00 2.47 -14.08
C ALA A 31 -1.11 1.08 -13.46
N ALA A 32 -2.27 0.82 -12.84
CA ALA A 32 -2.79 -0.53 -12.65
C ALA A 32 -3.31 -1.03 -14.01
N ALA A 33 -2.41 -1.43 -14.90
CA ALA A 33 -2.79 -2.12 -16.14
C ALA A 33 -2.73 -3.63 -15.89
N ASP A 34 -3.87 -4.20 -15.48
CA ASP A 34 -4.17 -5.60 -15.72
C ASP A 34 -5.69 -5.83 -15.55
N ALA A 35 -6.44 -5.61 -16.64
CA ALA A 35 -7.64 -6.38 -17.02
C ALA A 35 -8.38 -5.75 -18.21
N VAL A 36 -8.11 -6.31 -19.40
CA VAL A 36 -9.01 -6.58 -20.54
C VAL A 36 -9.90 -5.44 -21.06
N SER A 37 -9.53 -4.89 -22.22
CA SER A 37 -10.52 -4.38 -23.19
C SER A 37 -10.27 -5.02 -24.55
N ASP A 38 -11.25 -5.80 -24.99
CA ASP A 38 -11.46 -6.22 -26.37
C ASP A 38 -12.15 -5.08 -27.11
N THR A 39 -11.54 -4.52 -28.17
CA THR A 39 -12.25 -3.97 -29.34
C THR A 39 -11.29 -3.55 -30.46
N GLU A 40 -11.40 -4.28 -31.57
CA GLU A 40 -11.55 -3.84 -32.96
C GLU A 40 -10.71 -2.69 -33.54
N GLU A 41 -9.88 -3.09 -34.52
CA GLU A 41 -9.43 -2.40 -35.74
C GLU A 41 -9.52 -0.85 -35.81
N GLU A 42 -8.51 -0.16 -35.29
CA GLU A 42 -8.18 1.21 -35.68
C GLU A 42 -6.68 1.36 -36.00
N ASP A 43 -6.40 1.69 -37.27
CA ASP A 43 -5.21 2.35 -37.83
C ASP A 43 -3.82 1.92 -37.29
N ILE A 44 -3.17 1.01 -38.02
CA ILE A 44 -1.86 0.40 -37.68
C ILE A 44 -0.78 1.46 -37.36
N GLU A 45 -0.79 2.63 -38.03
CA GLU A 45 0.18 3.70 -37.73
C GLU A 45 -0.06 4.37 -36.39
N ALA A 46 -1.32 4.56 -36.00
CA ALA A 46 -1.69 5.09 -34.69
C ALA A 46 -1.38 4.08 -33.58
N GLU A 47 -1.60 2.79 -33.86
CA GLU A 47 -1.26 1.68 -32.95
C GLU A 47 0.25 1.57 -32.72
N ILE A 48 1.07 1.60 -33.79
CA ILE A 48 2.55 1.61 -33.68
C ILE A 48 3.05 2.83 -32.90
N LYS A 49 2.47 4.02 -33.12
CA LYS A 49 2.87 5.24 -32.41
C LYS A 49 2.49 5.18 -30.93
N LYS A 50 1.34 4.56 -30.60
CA LYS A 50 0.89 4.30 -29.24
C LYS A 50 1.79 3.26 -28.55
N GLU A 51 2.13 2.18 -29.22
CA GLU A 51 3.08 1.16 -28.73
C GLU A 51 4.46 1.77 -28.46
N LEU A 52 5.00 2.57 -29.38
CA LEU A 52 6.29 3.26 -29.19
C LEU A 52 6.24 4.28 -28.05
N ALA A 53 5.11 4.97 -27.86
CA ALA A 53 4.90 5.88 -26.75
C ALA A 53 4.79 5.13 -25.41
N ASP A 54 4.15 3.96 -25.40
CA ASP A 54 4.00 3.11 -24.23
C ASP A 54 5.31 2.41 -23.83
N ILE A 55 6.14 1.99 -24.80
CA ILE A 55 7.51 1.48 -24.57
C ILE A 55 8.41 2.55 -23.93
N ARG A 56 8.20 3.83 -24.28
CA ARG A 56 8.99 4.96 -23.77
C ARG A 56 8.51 5.48 -22.41
N LYS A 57 7.32 5.11 -21.95
CA LYS A 57 6.86 5.48 -20.61
C LYS A 57 7.64 4.66 -19.58
N PRO A 58 8.32 5.29 -18.61
CA PRO A 58 8.95 4.55 -17.54
C PRO A 58 7.89 3.69 -16.83
N ILE A 59 8.18 2.42 -16.58
CA ILE A 59 7.28 1.53 -15.85
C ILE A 59 7.16 2.06 -14.42
N ILE A 60 6.14 2.87 -14.16
CA ILE A 60 5.85 3.41 -12.84
C ILE A 60 5.26 2.26 -12.02
N LYS A 61 6.05 1.74 -11.08
CA LYS A 61 5.58 0.71 -10.16
C LYS A 61 4.45 1.28 -9.28
N PRO A 62 3.32 0.56 -9.13
CA PRO A 62 2.21 1.03 -8.32
C PRO A 62 2.65 1.23 -6.87
N LEU A 63 2.05 2.21 -6.20
CA LEU A 63 2.33 2.52 -4.80
C LEU A 63 1.92 1.37 -3.87
N PHE A 64 0.84 0.67 -4.21
CA PHE A 64 0.31 -0.45 -3.45
C PHE A 64 0.25 -1.70 -4.34
N ARG A 65 0.92 -2.77 -3.92
CA ARG A 65 0.85 -4.07 -4.58
C ARG A 65 0.21 -5.10 -3.63
N PRO A 66 -0.95 -5.69 -3.97
CA PRO A 66 -1.49 -6.79 -3.19
C PRO A 66 -0.54 -7.98 -3.24
N VAL A 67 -0.37 -8.65 -2.11
CA VAL A 67 0.42 -9.86 -1.97
C VAL A 67 -0.52 -10.97 -1.53
N LYS A 68 -0.68 -11.96 -2.40
CA LYS A 68 -1.45 -13.16 -2.08
C LYS A 68 -0.59 -14.05 -1.20
N LEU A 69 -0.99 -14.15 0.06
CA LEU A 69 -0.53 -15.18 0.99
C LEU A 69 -1.71 -16.13 1.17
N ASP A 70 -1.47 -17.45 1.17
CA ASP A 70 -2.52 -18.44 1.38
C ASP A 70 -2.92 -18.49 2.86
N THR A 71 -3.53 -17.39 3.33
CA THR A 71 -3.87 -17.16 4.73
C THR A 71 -5.28 -16.60 4.80
N GLN A 72 -6.16 -17.34 5.48
CA GLN A 72 -7.56 -16.97 5.56
C GLN A 72 -7.75 -15.63 6.30
N CYS A 73 -8.68 -14.82 5.81
CA CYS A 73 -9.13 -13.57 6.43
C CYS A 73 -8.05 -12.47 6.54
N LEU A 74 -6.90 -12.61 5.90
CA LEU A 74 -5.85 -11.59 5.86
C LEU A 74 -5.51 -11.22 4.41
N MET A 75 -5.22 -9.95 4.20
CA MET A 75 -4.77 -9.40 2.92
C MET A 75 -3.56 -8.53 3.19
N PHE A 76 -2.57 -8.62 2.31
CA PHE A 76 -1.31 -7.90 2.48
C PHE A 76 -1.09 -6.97 1.30
N PHE A 77 -0.63 -5.76 1.58
CA PHE A 77 -0.24 -4.80 0.56
C PHE A 77 1.20 -4.39 0.81
N LYS A 78 2.05 -4.57 -0.20
CA LYS A 78 3.39 -3.97 -0.21
C LYS A 78 3.26 -2.53 -0.65
N THR A 79 3.82 -1.63 0.15
CA THR A 79 3.91 -0.21 -0.17
C THR A 79 5.26 0.12 -0.81
N ARG A 80 5.31 1.23 -1.54
CA ARG A 80 6.53 1.85 -2.06
C ARG A 80 6.60 3.29 -1.59
N LEU A 81 7.81 3.83 -1.45
CA LEU A 81 8.00 5.28 -1.33
C LEU A 81 7.17 6.03 -2.38
N PRO A 82 6.44 7.08 -1.98
CA PRO A 82 6.57 7.83 -0.72
C PRO A 82 5.65 7.34 0.41
N VAL A 83 4.95 6.23 0.23
CA VAL A 83 4.00 5.72 1.23
C VAL A 83 4.74 5.21 2.45
N GLU A 84 4.59 5.92 3.56
CA GLU A 84 4.94 5.45 4.90
C GLU A 84 3.68 4.81 5.53
N PRO A 85 3.66 3.48 5.77
CA PRO A 85 2.44 2.77 6.15
C PRO A 85 1.75 3.29 7.42
N VAL A 86 2.52 3.68 8.44
CA VAL A 86 1.96 4.09 9.74
C VAL A 86 1.20 5.39 9.58
N ALA A 87 1.85 6.44 9.09
CA ALA A 87 1.26 7.75 8.84
C ALA A 87 0.10 7.67 7.84
N PHE A 88 0.22 6.81 6.81
CA PHE A 88 -0.84 6.63 5.82
C PHE A 88 -2.13 6.06 6.45
N VAL A 89 -2.01 4.98 7.21
CA VAL A 89 -3.17 4.37 7.90
C VAL A 89 -3.68 5.29 9.01
N GLU A 90 -2.79 5.94 9.75
CA GLU A 90 -3.16 6.93 10.78
C GLU A 90 -4.03 8.04 10.19
N LYS A 91 -3.66 8.58 9.02
CA LYS A 91 -4.46 9.62 8.35
C LYS A 91 -5.86 9.14 7.99
N ILE A 92 -6.00 7.93 7.48
CA ILE A 92 -7.32 7.33 7.20
C ILE A 92 -8.16 7.25 8.49
N CYS A 93 -7.56 6.77 9.58
CA CYS A 93 -8.23 6.66 10.87
C CYS A 93 -8.64 8.02 11.44
N GLN A 94 -7.76 9.04 11.36
CA GLN A 94 -8.04 10.39 11.81
C GLN A 94 -9.20 11.03 11.04
N ASP A 95 -9.20 10.93 9.70
CA ASP A 95 -10.27 11.46 8.86
C ASP A 95 -11.61 10.75 9.15
N THR A 96 -11.58 9.43 9.31
CA THR A 96 -12.77 8.64 9.70
C THR A 96 -13.30 9.08 11.07
N ALA A 97 -12.42 9.29 12.05
CA ALA A 97 -12.79 9.76 13.38
C ALA A 97 -13.36 11.20 13.37
N ALA A 98 -12.89 12.04 12.44
CA ALA A 98 -13.40 13.38 12.21
C ALA A 98 -14.74 13.42 11.43
N GLY A 99 -15.30 12.25 11.06
CA GLY A 99 -16.58 12.14 10.36
C GLY A 99 -16.50 12.31 8.85
N VAL A 100 -15.29 12.28 8.27
CA VAL A 100 -15.13 12.25 6.81
C VAL A 100 -15.68 10.92 6.30
N GLN A 101 -16.58 10.97 5.31
CA GLN A 101 -17.05 9.76 4.65
C GLN A 101 -15.90 9.16 3.83
N VAL A 102 -15.47 7.97 4.24
CA VAL A 102 -14.53 7.13 3.51
C VAL A 102 -15.28 6.10 2.69
N GLN A 103 -14.67 5.63 1.60
CA GLN A 103 -15.21 4.51 0.83
C GLN A 103 -15.57 3.32 1.71
N ASN A 104 -16.69 2.69 1.40
CA ASN A 104 -17.24 1.62 2.21
C ASN A 104 -16.54 0.29 1.92
N CYS A 105 -15.56 -0.08 2.74
CA CYS A 105 -14.94 -1.40 2.70
C CYS A 105 -15.77 -2.43 3.48
N ARG A 106 -16.80 -3.01 2.83
CA ARG A 106 -17.82 -3.86 3.48
C ARG A 106 -17.29 -5.02 4.34
N TYR A 107 -16.14 -5.59 3.97
CA TYR A 107 -15.56 -6.76 4.64
C TYR A 107 -14.25 -6.48 5.36
N VAL A 108 -13.73 -5.24 5.30
CA VAL A 108 -12.50 -4.84 5.98
C VAL A 108 -12.85 -4.25 7.33
N LYS A 109 -12.37 -4.88 8.40
CA LYS A 109 -12.64 -4.42 9.77
C LYS A 109 -11.51 -3.61 10.39
N ARG A 110 -10.28 -3.78 9.89
CA ARG A 110 -9.07 -3.23 10.49
C ARG A 110 -7.98 -3.10 9.46
N LEU A 111 -7.27 -1.98 9.51
CA LEU A 111 -5.98 -1.79 8.87
C LEU A 111 -4.89 -1.92 9.95
N THR A 112 -3.82 -2.65 9.65
CA THR A 112 -2.67 -2.78 10.57
C THR A 112 -1.42 -2.41 9.79
N PRO A 113 -0.87 -1.20 10.00
CA PRO A 113 0.33 -0.79 9.32
C PRO A 113 1.52 -1.61 9.83
N ILE A 114 2.45 -1.92 8.93
CA ILE A 114 3.68 -2.66 9.25
C ILE A 114 4.87 -1.76 8.95
N THR A 115 5.59 -1.32 9.98
CA THR A 115 6.72 -0.39 9.87
C THR A 115 7.93 -1.00 9.17
N ALA A 116 8.20 -2.29 9.40
CA ALA A 116 9.32 -2.99 8.80
C ALA A 116 9.07 -4.50 8.76
N ILE A 117 9.68 -5.17 7.79
CA ILE A 117 9.69 -6.62 7.64
C ILE A 117 11.12 -7.09 7.40
N GLU A 118 11.44 -8.28 7.88
CA GLU A 118 12.72 -8.95 7.65
C GLU A 118 12.50 -10.44 7.40
N LYS A 119 13.56 -11.13 6.96
CA LYS A 119 13.51 -12.59 6.84
C LYS A 119 13.21 -13.24 8.20
N ALA A 120 12.36 -14.28 8.19
CA ALA A 120 11.97 -15.05 9.37
C ALA A 120 13.12 -15.95 9.88
N THR A 121 14.19 -15.30 10.35
CA THR A 121 15.37 -15.92 10.96
C THR A 121 15.67 -15.18 12.26
N VAL A 122 16.41 -15.80 13.18
CA VAL A 122 16.81 -15.13 14.44
C VAL A 122 17.54 -13.81 14.16
N LYS A 123 18.50 -13.82 13.24
CA LYS A 123 19.24 -12.60 12.83
C LYS A 123 18.31 -11.53 12.23
N GLY A 124 17.35 -11.92 11.40
CA GLY A 124 16.37 -11.00 10.81
C GLY A 124 15.45 -10.40 11.87
N LEU A 125 14.98 -11.21 12.82
CA LEU A 125 14.18 -10.77 13.95
C LEU A 125 14.96 -9.77 14.82
N GLU A 126 16.21 -10.06 15.16
CA GLU A 126 17.06 -9.14 15.91
C GLU A 126 17.29 -7.82 15.15
N ALA A 127 17.54 -7.88 13.85
CA ALA A 127 17.78 -6.70 13.02
C ALA A 127 16.55 -5.79 12.98
N VAL A 128 15.36 -6.36 12.72
CA VAL A 128 14.12 -5.58 12.67
C VAL A 128 13.77 -5.04 14.05
N ALA A 129 13.92 -5.84 15.12
CA ALA A 129 13.64 -5.42 16.49
C ALA A 129 14.54 -4.24 16.90
N LYS A 130 15.85 -4.31 16.66
CA LYS A 130 16.77 -3.20 16.93
C LYS A 130 16.35 -1.92 16.20
N LYS A 131 15.98 -2.04 14.93
CA LYS A 131 15.55 -0.91 14.10
C LYS A 131 14.25 -0.27 14.61
N VAL A 132 13.22 -1.06 14.89
CA VAL A 132 11.88 -0.53 15.23
C VAL A 132 11.75 -0.16 16.71
N LEU A 133 12.45 -0.83 17.62
CA LEU A 133 12.35 -0.56 19.06
C LEU A 133 13.23 0.61 19.49
N ALA A 134 14.35 0.88 18.81
CA ALA A 134 15.29 1.93 19.23
C ALA A 134 14.65 3.32 19.42
N PRO A 135 13.79 3.83 18.52
CA PRO A 135 13.11 5.11 18.73
C PRO A 135 12.18 5.14 19.94
N HIS A 136 11.63 3.99 20.34
CA HIS A 136 10.60 3.89 21.37
C HIS A 136 11.12 3.44 22.74
N PHE A 137 12.33 2.88 22.82
CA PHE A 137 12.89 2.31 24.06
C PHE A 137 14.31 2.78 24.40
N HIS A 138 15.03 3.36 23.43
CA HIS A 138 16.43 3.77 23.59
C HIS A 138 16.66 5.27 23.30
N GLY A 139 15.60 6.08 23.38
CA GLY A 139 15.69 7.54 23.31
C GLY A 139 16.41 8.13 24.53
N LYS A 140 16.98 9.33 24.40
CA LYS A 140 17.75 10.01 25.47
C LYS A 140 16.98 10.16 26.78
N ASP A 141 15.65 10.22 26.72
CA ASP A 141 14.77 10.41 27.88
C ASP A 141 14.27 9.09 28.50
N GLN A 142 14.69 7.93 27.95
CA GLN A 142 14.27 6.62 28.45
C GLN A 142 15.33 6.02 29.37
N THR A 143 15.30 6.42 30.63
CA THR A 143 16.09 5.76 31.69
C THR A 143 15.48 4.38 31.99
N ALA A 144 16.32 3.35 32.03
CA ALA A 144 15.90 2.01 32.42
C ALA A 144 15.16 2.05 33.77
N ARG A 145 13.86 1.74 33.77
CA ARG A 145 13.13 1.55 35.02
C ARG A 145 13.65 0.27 35.66
N LYS A 146 14.37 0.38 36.78
CA LYS A 146 14.66 -0.76 37.65
C LYS A 146 13.32 -1.27 38.19
N VAL A 147 12.89 -2.43 37.71
CA VAL A 147 11.80 -3.17 38.35
C VAL A 147 12.37 -3.71 39.65
N SER A 148 11.87 -3.20 40.78
CA SER A 148 12.18 -3.70 42.13
C SER A 148 11.33 -4.92 42.43
#